data_AF-G0HI25-F1
#
_entry.id   AF-G0HI25-F1
#
_cell.length_a   1.000
_cell.length_b   1.000
_cell.length_c   1.000
_cell.angle_alpha   90.00
_cell.angle_beta   90.00
_cell.angle_gamma   90.00
#
_symmetry.space_group_name_H-M   'P 1'
#
loop_
_entity.id
_entity.type
_entity.pdbx_description
1 polymer ?
#
loop_
_entity_poly.entity_id
_entity_poly.type
_entity_poly.pdbx_seq_one_letter_code
_entity_poly.pdbx_strand_id
1 'polypeptide(L)'
;MTPWVEHTFCYTERLIQVAGFAAVIVTIWINTAVLRQSVKTWEQKTGADNQTQWWTRYTWAEELRLSKDPARQLLGWSHLNILSAGALTTDALQRVPPEGSLF
;
A
#
# COMPACT_ATOMS: atom_id res chain seq x y z
N MET A 1 -31.89 -20.19 50.89
CA MET A 1 -31.48 -20.18 49.48
C MET A 1 -30.94 -21.55 49.13
N THR A 2 -31.38 -22.15 48.02
CA THR A 2 -31.00 -23.52 47.65
C THR A 2 -29.61 -23.52 47.00
N PRO A 3 -28.72 -24.45 47.34
CA PRO A 3 -27.31 -24.44 46.91
C PRO A 3 -27.12 -24.49 45.39
N TRP A 4 -28.12 -24.97 44.66
CA TRP A 4 -28.11 -25.04 43.19
C TRP A 4 -28.18 -23.67 42.50
N VAL A 5 -28.76 -22.65 43.15
CA VAL A 5 -28.88 -21.31 42.58
C VAL A 5 -27.54 -20.57 42.59
N GLU A 6 -26.69 -20.84 43.57
CA GLU A 6 -25.36 -20.23 43.68
C GLU A 6 -24.40 -20.78 42.61
N HIS A 7 -24.49 -22.09 42.32
CA HIS A 7 -23.69 -22.73 41.26
C HIS A 7 -24.05 -22.24 39.85
N THR A 8 -25.34 -22.06 39.56
CA THR A 8 -25.77 -21.57 38.24
C THR A 8 -25.37 -20.12 38.02
N PHE A 9 -25.48 -19.27 39.05
CA PHE A 9 -25.05 -17.86 38.99
C PHE A 9 -23.54 -17.73 38.71
N CYS A 10 -22.71 -18.47 39.46
CA CYS A 10 -21.25 -18.45 39.28
C CYS A 10 -20.81 -18.97 37.89
N TYR A 11 -21.52 -19.97 37.36
CA TYR A 11 -21.26 -20.48 36.01
C TYR A 11 -21.61 -19.46 34.92
N THR A 12 -22.76 -18.78 35.04
CA THR A 12 -23.17 -17.75 34.07
C THR A 12 -22.23 -16.55 34.03
N GLU A 13 -21.71 -16.11 35.17
CA GLU A 13 -20.76 -15.00 35.23
C GLU A 13 -19.43 -15.33 34.54
N ARG A 14 -18.90 -16.55 34.76
CA ARG A 14 -17.70 -17.02 34.08
C ARG A 14 -17.90 -17.12 32.56
N LEU A 15 -19.06 -17.56 32.11
CA LEU A 15 -19.36 -17.63 30.68
C LEU A 15 -19.41 -16.23 30.04
N ILE A 16 -20.01 -15.25 30.71
CA ILE A 16 -20.05 -13.87 30.23
C ILE A 16 -18.63 -13.29 30.15
N GLN A 17 -17.79 -13.53 31.16
CA GLN A 17 -16.39 -13.08 31.15
C GLN A 17 -15.61 -13.67 29.97
N VAL A 18 -15.69 -14.98 29.76
CA VAL A 18 -14.99 -15.66 28.65
C VAL A 18 -15.49 -15.18 27.30
N ALA A 19 -16.81 -15.02 27.13
CA ALA A 19 -17.39 -14.47 25.91
C ALA A 19 -16.93 -13.03 25.64
N GLY A 20 -16.84 -12.20 26.70
CA GLY A 20 -16.31 -10.84 26.62
C GLY A 20 -14.86 -10.80 26.15
N PHE A 21 -13.98 -11.63 26.72
CA PHE A 21 -12.59 -11.72 26.29
C PHE A 21 -12.46 -12.21 24.84
N ALA A 22 -13.26 -13.21 24.44
CA ALA A 22 -13.27 -13.70 23.07
C ALA A 22 -13.68 -12.59 22.08
N ALA A 23 -14.70 -11.80 22.41
CA ALA A 23 -15.14 -10.68 21.58
C ALA A 23 -14.03 -9.63 21.40
N VAL A 24 -13.34 -9.26 22.49
CA VAL A 24 -12.22 -8.29 22.43
C VAL A 24 -11.09 -8.80 21.52
N ILE A 25 -10.72 -10.07 21.65
CA ILE A 25 -9.67 -10.68 20.83
C ILE A 25 -10.05 -10.61 19.34
N VAL A 26 -11.29 -10.98 19.00
CA VAL A 26 -11.79 -10.93 17.62
C VAL A 26 -11.73 -9.49 17.07
N THR A 27 -12.15 -8.50 17.85
CA THR A 27 -12.08 -7.09 17.43
C THR A 27 -10.65 -6.64 17.18
N ILE A 28 -9.68 -7.03 18.00
CA ILE A 28 -8.26 -6.72 17.78
C ILE A 28 -7.76 -7.33 16.47
N TRP A 29 -8.11 -8.58 16.17
CA TRP A 29 -7.73 -9.23 14.92
C TRP A 29 -8.30 -8.53 13.70
N ILE A 30 -9.59 -8.16 13.73
CA ILE A 30 -10.23 -7.43 12.62
C ILE A 30 -9.53 -6.08 12.41
N ASN A 31 -9.32 -5.30 13.46
CA ASN A 31 -8.67 -3.99 13.34
C ASN A 31 -7.25 -4.09 12.79
N THR A 32 -6.46 -5.05 13.27
CA THR A 32 -5.08 -5.25 12.77
C THR A 32 -5.03 -5.76 11.32
N ALA A 33 -6.03 -6.52 10.88
CA ALA A 33 -6.13 -6.94 9.47
C ALA A 33 -6.47 -5.75 8.56
N VAL A 34 -7.46 -4.93 8.95
CA VAL A 34 -7.87 -3.74 8.20
C VAL A 34 -6.72 -2.75 8.06
N LEU A 35 -6.02 -2.43 9.16
CA LEU A 35 -4.87 -1.52 9.13
C LEU A 35 -3.78 -1.99 8.16
N ARG A 36 -3.44 -3.28 8.19
CA ARG A 36 -2.43 -3.86 7.29
C ARG A 36 -2.85 -3.77 5.83
N GLN A 37 -4.13 -4.03 5.51
CA GLN A 37 -4.63 -3.91 4.15
C GLN A 37 -4.61 -2.46 3.68
N SER A 38 -5.05 -1.52 4.52
CA SER A 38 -5.01 -0.09 4.18
C SER A 38 -3.60 0.37 3.87
N VAL A 39 -2.61 0.05 4.70
CA VAL A 39 -1.20 0.42 4.47
C VAL A 39 -0.71 -0.11 3.12
N LYS A 40 -0.95 -1.39 2.82
CA LYS A 40 -0.58 -1.98 1.52
C LYS A 40 -1.24 -1.26 0.36
N THR A 41 -2.54 -0.94 0.47
CA THR A 41 -3.26 -0.20 -0.57
C THR A 41 -2.70 1.20 -0.76
N TRP A 42 -2.31 1.89 0.33
CA TRP A 42 -1.66 3.19 0.24
C TRP A 42 -0.31 3.11 -0.46
N GLU A 43 0.54 2.14 -0.12
CA GLU A 43 1.84 1.93 -0.77
C GLU A 43 1.70 1.56 -2.26
N GLN A 44 0.69 0.76 -2.60
CA GLN A 44 0.36 0.43 -3.98
C GLN A 44 -0.06 1.68 -4.76
N LYS A 45 -0.95 2.48 -4.16
CA LYS A 45 -1.44 3.73 -4.78
C LYS A 45 -0.33 4.75 -4.96
N THR A 46 0.45 5.02 -3.92
CA THR A 46 1.59 5.96 -4.00
C THR A 46 2.63 5.48 -5.02
N GLY A 47 2.88 4.17 -5.11
CA GLY A 47 3.74 3.60 -6.15
C GLY A 47 3.20 3.85 -7.56
N ALA A 48 1.91 3.57 -7.79
CA ALA A 48 1.25 3.78 -9.09
C ALA A 48 1.21 5.26 -9.49
N ASP A 49 0.95 6.16 -8.54
CA ASP A 49 0.93 7.61 -8.77
C ASP A 49 2.34 8.11 -9.15
N ASN A 50 3.38 7.65 -8.45
CA ASN A 50 4.77 7.98 -8.75
C ASN A 50 5.17 7.49 -10.16
N GLN A 51 4.77 6.28 -10.55
CA GLN A 51 5.02 5.73 -11.88
C GLN A 51 4.33 6.54 -12.98
N THR A 52 3.07 6.95 -12.76
CA THR A 52 2.31 7.77 -13.71
C THR A 52 2.95 9.14 -13.91
N GLN A 53 3.40 9.77 -12.83
CA GLN A 53 4.12 11.05 -12.89
C GLN A 53 5.46 10.92 -13.60
N TRP A 54 6.20 9.82 -13.34
CA TRP A 54 7.46 9.57 -14.04
C TRP A 54 7.24 9.43 -15.55
N TRP A 55 6.25 8.63 -15.98
CA TRP A 55 5.92 8.49 -17.41
C TRP A 55 5.51 9.80 -18.06
N THR A 56 4.70 10.60 -17.37
CA THR A 56 4.28 11.92 -17.86
C THR A 56 5.47 12.86 -18.05
N ARG A 57 6.45 12.84 -17.13
CA ARG A 57 7.68 13.64 -17.25
C ARG A 57 8.58 13.11 -18.37
N TYR A 58 8.64 11.80 -18.55
CA TYR A 58 9.41 11.17 -19.63
C TYR A 58 8.84 11.52 -21.01
N THR A 59 7.52 11.39 -21.20
CA THR A 59 6.87 11.72 -22.48
C THR A 59 7.07 13.19 -22.84
N TRP A 60 6.93 14.10 -21.87
CA TRP A 60 7.19 15.52 -22.09
C TRP A 60 8.64 15.81 -22.48
N ALA A 61 9.61 15.17 -21.82
CA ALA A 61 11.03 15.34 -22.16
C ALA A 61 11.36 14.79 -23.56
N GLU A 62 10.72 13.69 -23.96
CA GLU A 62 10.86 13.10 -25.29
C GLU A 62 10.25 13.98 -26.39
N GLU A 63 9.08 14.56 -26.14
CA GLU A 63 8.47 15.56 -27.04
C GLU A 63 9.38 16.79 -27.23
N LEU A 64 10.03 17.26 -26.16
CA LEU A 64 11.00 18.35 -26.23
C LEU A 64 12.23 17.97 -27.06
N ARG A 65 12.74 16.74 -26.89
CA ARG A 65 13.90 16.22 -27.64
C ARG A 65 13.64 16.18 -29.15
N LEU A 66 12.41 15.87 -29.55
CA LEU A 66 11.97 15.80 -30.95
C LEU A 66 11.58 17.15 -31.55
N SER A 67 11.55 18.22 -30.76
CA SER A 67 11.18 19.55 -31.23
C SER A 67 12.22 20.12 -32.21
N LYS A 68 11.77 20.95 -33.16
CA LYS A 68 12.61 21.59 -34.18
C LYS A 68 13.44 22.77 -33.66
N ASP A 69 13.19 23.21 -32.43
CA ASP A 69 13.90 24.31 -31.78
C ASP A 69 15.12 23.75 -31.04
N PRO A 70 16.35 24.15 -31.42
CA PRO A 70 17.58 23.62 -30.83
C PRO A 70 17.69 23.90 -29.31
N ALA A 71 17.08 24.97 -28.80
CA ALA A 71 17.07 25.24 -27.35
C ALA A 71 16.17 24.26 -26.59
N ARG A 72 15.01 23.92 -27.15
CA ARG A 72 14.07 22.94 -26.57
C ARG A 72 14.59 21.52 -26.67
N GLN A 73 15.31 21.21 -27.74
CA GLN A 73 15.96 19.91 -27.92
C GLN A 73 17.05 19.66 -26.86
N LEU A 74 17.89 20.65 -26.56
CA LEU A 74 18.88 20.57 -25.47
C LEU A 74 18.21 20.38 -24.11
N LEU A 75 17.11 21.10 -23.85
CA LEU A 75 16.31 20.92 -22.64
C LEU A 75 15.74 19.50 -22.52
N GLY A 76 15.20 18.93 -23.61
CA GLY A 76 14.72 17.55 -23.64
C GLY A 76 15.80 16.53 -23.28
N TRP A 77 16.99 16.66 -23.89
CA TRP A 77 18.14 15.81 -23.54
C TRP A 77 18.58 15.96 -22.07
N SER A 78 18.58 17.18 -21.54
CA SER A 78 18.92 17.42 -20.14
C SER A 78 17.94 16.75 -19.17
N HIS A 79 16.64 16.83 -19.44
CA HIS A 79 15.61 16.22 -18.61
C HIS A 79 15.61 14.70 -18.69
N LEU A 80 15.86 14.12 -19.87
CA LEU A 80 16.01 12.68 -20.01
C LEU A 80 17.23 12.15 -19.23
N ASN A 81 18.34 12.88 -19.20
CA ASN A 81 19.51 12.52 -18.38
C ASN A 81 19.22 12.58 -16.87
N ILE A 82 18.44 13.56 -16.41
CA ILE A 82 18.03 13.67 -15.00
C ILE A 82 17.07 12.54 -14.63
N LEU A 83 16.12 12.23 -15.52
CA LEU A 83 15.16 11.14 -15.32
C LEU A 83 15.83 9.77 -15.35
N SER A 84 16.84 9.55 -16.20
CA SER A 84 17.57 8.28 -16.26
C SER A 84 18.48 8.05 -15.05
N ALA A 85 19.02 9.11 -14.45
CA ALA A 85 19.85 9.03 -13.26
C ALA A 85 19.08 9.10 -11.92
N GLY A 86 17.77 9.40 -11.95
CA GLY A 86 16.95 9.62 -10.77
C GLY A 86 16.44 8.33 -10.09
N ALA A 87 16.41 8.33 -8.75
CA ALA A 87 15.97 7.20 -7.92
C ALA A 87 14.51 6.73 -8.16
N LEU A 88 13.66 7.59 -8.74
CA LEU A 88 12.27 7.25 -9.12
C LEU A 88 12.20 6.14 -10.18
N THR A 89 13.26 5.99 -10.98
CA THR A 89 13.36 5.01 -12.05
C THR A 89 13.63 3.61 -11.49
N THR A 90 14.36 3.51 -10.39
CA THR A 90 14.73 2.24 -9.76
C THR A 90 13.54 1.59 -9.04
N ASP A 91 12.75 2.37 -8.29
CA ASP A 91 11.59 1.84 -7.54
C ASP A 91 10.42 1.45 -8.47
N ALA A 92 10.23 2.18 -9.57
CA ALA A 92 9.20 1.86 -10.57
C ALA A 92 9.53 0.62 -11.42
N LEU A 93 10.80 0.38 -11.75
CA LEU A 93 11.24 -0.78 -12.53
C LEU A 93 11.37 -2.04 -11.66
N GLN A 94 11.74 -1.90 -10.39
CA GLN A 94 11.97 -3.03 -9.49
C GLN A 94 10.68 -3.68 -8.98
N ARG A 95 9.53 -2.98 -9.10
CA ARG A 95 8.21 -3.50 -8.70
C ARG A 95 7.41 -4.12 -9.86
N VAL A 96 7.98 -4.20 -11.06
CA VAL A 96 7.44 -5.06 -12.13
C VAL A 96 7.61 -6.51 -11.66
N PRO A 97 6.52 -7.27 -11.44
CA PRO A 97 6.66 -8.67 -11.07
C PRO A 97 7.47 -9.38 -12.16
N PRO A 98 8.49 -10.19 -11.81
CA PRO A 98 9.18 -10.98 -12.80
C PRO A 98 8.12 -11.81 -13.54
N GLU A 99 8.17 -11.79 -14.86
CA GLU A 99 7.23 -12.51 -15.72
C GLU A 99 7.19 -13.99 -15.30
N GLY A 100 6.19 -14.36 -14.50
CA GLY A 100 6.15 -15.67 -13.82
C GLY A 100 5.48 -15.72 -12.45
N SER A 101 5.18 -14.61 -11.77
CA SER A 101 4.54 -14.65 -10.44
C SER A 101 3.01 -14.61 -10.44
N LEU A 102 2.36 -14.97 -11.56
CA LEU A 102 0.91 -15.19 -11.62
C LEU A 102 0.57 -16.66 -11.38
N PHE A 103 1.01 -17.22 -10.25
CA PHE A 103 0.47 -18.44 -9.64
C PHE A 103 0.68 -18.39 -8.13
#